data_AF-A0A9Q0HPP7-F1
#
_entry.id   AF-A0A9Q0HPP7-F1
#
_cell.length_a   1.000
_cell.length_b   1.000
_cell.length_c   1.000
_cell.angle_alpha   90.00
_cell.angle_beta   90.00
_cell.angle_gamma   90.00
#
_symmetry.space_group_name_H-M   'P 1'
#
loop_
_entity.id
_entity.type
_entity.pdbx_description
1 polymer ?
#
loop_
_entity_poly.entity_id
_entity_poly.type
_entity_poly.pdbx_seq_one_letter_code
_entity_poly.pdbx_strand_id
1 'polypeptide(L)'
;MVQDLAENNRGARVLVICSEITVVTFRGPSESHLDTMVGQALFGDGAAALIVGADPDLAIERPWFQLVSASQTILPDSEGAIDGHLREVGLTFHLLKDVPGLISKNIEKSLNQAFTPIGINDWNSIFWIAHPRGPTILDQVEAKLELQPGTF
;
A
#
# COMPACT_ATOMS: atom_id res chain seq x y z
N MET A 1 -8.79 7.34 -8.67
CA MET A 1 -9.60 8.42 -8.02
C MET A 1 -8.91 9.76 -8.05
N VAL A 2 -7.84 10.04 -7.28
CA VAL A 2 -7.24 11.40 -7.27
C VAL A 2 -6.66 11.78 -8.63
N GLN A 3 -6.01 10.85 -9.33
CA GLN A 3 -5.51 11.05 -10.69
C GLN A 3 -6.65 11.48 -11.63
N ASP A 4 -7.73 10.68 -11.69
CA ASP A 4 -8.90 10.97 -12.53
C ASP A 4 -9.55 12.32 -12.18
N LEU A 5 -9.68 12.64 -10.89
CA LEU A 5 -10.25 13.92 -10.44
C LEU A 5 -9.41 15.11 -10.90
N ALA A 6 -8.08 15.01 -10.79
CA ALA A 6 -7.17 16.07 -11.18
C ALA A 6 -7.05 16.23 -12.70
N GLU A 7 -6.93 15.12 -13.44
CA GLU A 7 -6.73 15.12 -14.90
C GLU A 7 -8.02 15.46 -15.67
N ASN A 8 -9.18 15.03 -15.18
CA ASN A 8 -10.45 15.23 -15.88
C ASN A 8 -11.14 16.57 -15.55
N ASN A 9 -10.56 17.39 -14.67
CA ASN A 9 -11.09 18.71 -14.30
C ASN A 9 -9.98 19.77 -14.40
N ARG A 10 -9.97 20.51 -15.52
CA ARG A 10 -8.92 21.51 -15.79
C ARG A 10 -8.82 22.54 -14.65
N GLY A 11 -7.60 22.73 -14.14
CA GLY A 11 -7.30 23.66 -13.04
C GLY A 11 -7.64 23.12 -11.64
N ALA A 12 -8.12 21.88 -11.51
CA ALA A 12 -8.37 21.30 -10.20
C ALA A 12 -7.07 21.10 -9.40
N ARG A 13 -7.17 21.34 -8.10
CA ARG A 13 -6.18 20.98 -7.07
C ARG A 13 -6.91 20.21 -5.98
N VAL A 14 -6.55 18.94 -5.84
CA VAL A 14 -7.22 17.99 -4.96
C VAL A 14 -6.37 17.77 -3.72
N LEU A 15 -6.92 18.08 -2.55
CA LEU A 15 -6.33 17.72 -1.26
C LEU A 15 -6.70 16.28 -0.92
N VAL A 16 -5.69 15.42 -0.78
CA VAL A 16 -5.84 14.04 -0.31
C VAL A 16 -5.31 13.97 1.11
N ILE A 17 -6.11 13.38 2.00
CA ILE A 17 -5.72 13.17 3.40
C ILE A 17 -5.95 11.71 3.75
N CYS A 18 -4.93 11.07 4.29
CA CYS A 18 -5.04 9.80 5.00
C CYS A 18 -4.78 10.07 6.48
N SER A 19 -5.68 9.63 7.36
CA SER A 19 -5.54 9.76 8.80
C SER A 19 -6.02 8.48 9.46
N GLU A 20 -5.09 7.77 10.09
CA GLU A 20 -5.31 6.47 10.71
C GLU A 20 -5.07 6.58 12.22
N ILE A 21 -6.02 6.07 13.01
CA ILE A 21 -5.97 6.11 14.47
C ILE A 21 -6.29 4.71 15.00
N THR A 22 -5.38 4.17 15.80
CA THR A 22 -5.41 2.79 16.32
C THR A 22 -6.47 2.55 17.38
N VAL A 23 -7.06 3.61 17.95
CA VAL A 23 -8.14 3.53 18.96
C VAL A 23 -9.25 2.56 18.54
N VAL A 24 -9.60 2.50 17.25
CA VAL A 24 -10.65 1.62 16.74
C VAL A 24 -10.27 0.13 16.77
N THR A 25 -8.97 -0.16 16.75
CA THR A 25 -8.39 -1.52 16.73
C THR A 25 -7.77 -1.95 18.05
N PHE A 26 -7.55 -1.01 18.98
CA PHE A 26 -6.84 -1.25 20.22
C PHE A 26 -7.63 -2.19 21.14
N ARG A 27 -6.97 -3.24 21.65
CA ARG A 27 -7.59 -4.15 22.62
C ARG A 27 -6.55 -4.91 23.45
N GLY A 28 -7.01 -5.43 24.59
CA GLY A 28 -6.21 -6.31 25.44
C GLY A 28 -5.82 -7.63 24.75
N PRO A 29 -4.73 -8.28 25.19
CA PRO A 29 -4.25 -9.53 24.62
C PRO A 29 -5.20 -10.70 24.93
N SER A 30 -5.21 -11.71 24.06
CA SER A 30 -5.88 -13.00 24.29
C SER A 30 -5.04 -14.14 23.72
N GLU A 31 -4.82 -15.21 24.49
CA GLU A 31 -4.11 -16.41 24.02
C GLU A 31 -4.83 -17.10 22.85
N SER A 32 -6.15 -16.93 22.73
CA SER A 32 -6.94 -17.46 21.62
C SER A 32 -6.79 -16.67 20.31
N HIS A 33 -6.18 -15.48 20.34
CA HIS A 33 -6.10 -14.54 19.21
C HIS A 33 -4.70 -13.95 19.07
N LEU A 34 -3.70 -14.81 18.83
CA LEU A 34 -2.31 -14.39 18.68
C LEU A 34 -2.08 -13.45 17.48
N ASP A 35 -2.87 -13.60 16.42
CA ASP A 35 -2.92 -12.72 15.24
C ASP A 35 -3.26 -11.26 15.60
N THR A 36 -4.19 -11.08 16.55
CA THR A 36 -4.52 -9.75 17.07
C THR A 36 -3.31 -9.10 17.74
N MET A 37 -2.47 -9.86 18.46
CA MET A 37 -1.28 -9.30 19.12
C MET A 37 -0.24 -8.80 18.11
N VAL A 38 -0.12 -9.48 16.96
CA VAL A 38 0.73 -8.99 15.86
C VAL A 38 0.22 -7.63 15.37
N GLY A 39 -1.10 -7.47 15.20
CA GLY A 39 -1.70 -6.17 14.87
C GLY A 39 -1.42 -5.09 15.91
N GLN A 40 -1.51 -5.41 17.21
CA GLN A 40 -1.21 -4.45 18.29
C GLN A 40 0.26 -4.00 18.32
N ALA A 41 1.18 -4.82 17.81
CA ALA A 41 2.61 -4.47 17.74
C ALA A 41 2.98 -3.67 16.48
N LEU A 42 2.18 -3.78 15.40
CA LEU A 42 2.48 -3.19 14.09
C LEU A 42 1.76 -1.87 13.84
N PHE A 43 0.53 -1.71 14.34
CA PHE A 43 -0.26 -0.52 14.03
C PHE A 43 0.12 0.66 14.91
N GLY A 44 0.22 1.83 14.27
CA GLY A 44 0.46 3.12 14.92
C GLY A 44 -0.44 4.19 14.33
N ASP A 45 -0.54 5.30 15.04
CA ASP A 45 -1.31 6.46 14.60
C ASP A 45 -0.51 7.32 13.63
N GLY A 46 -1.16 7.89 12.63
CA GLY A 46 -0.48 8.77 11.67
C GLY A 46 -1.43 9.45 10.70
N ALA A 47 -1.00 10.60 10.18
CA ALA A 47 -1.71 11.31 9.13
C ALA A 47 -0.74 11.86 8.08
N ALA A 48 -1.17 11.87 6.83
CA ALA A 48 -0.45 12.43 5.69
C ALA A 48 -1.41 13.21 4.80
N ALA A 49 -0.91 14.28 4.18
CA ALA A 49 -1.66 15.09 3.25
C ALA A 49 -0.85 15.39 1.98
N LEU A 50 -1.53 15.38 0.84
CA LEU A 50 -0.95 15.66 -0.48
C LEU A 50 -1.85 16.62 -1.25
N ILE A 51 -1.24 17.51 -2.03
CA ILE A 51 -1.94 18.27 -3.07
C ILE A 51 -1.61 17.66 -4.42
N VAL A 52 -2.65 17.26 -5.16
CA VAL A 52 -2.51 16.64 -6.49
C VAL A 52 -3.25 17.51 -7.51
N GLY A 53 -2.63 17.74 -8.65
CA GLY A 53 -3.20 18.52 -9.74
C GLY A 53 -2.55 18.15 -11.07
N ALA A 54 -3.23 18.47 -12.16
CA ALA A 54 -2.68 18.46 -13.51
C ALA A 54 -2.31 19.89 -13.95
N ASP A 55 -1.45 20.00 -14.96
CA ASP A 55 -0.97 21.26 -15.54
C ASP A 55 -0.44 22.25 -14.47
N PRO A 56 0.73 21.95 -13.86
CA PRO A 56 1.26 22.79 -12.79
C PRO A 56 1.70 24.17 -13.30
N ASP A 57 1.40 25.23 -12.53
CA ASP A 57 1.99 26.55 -12.75
C ASP A 57 3.39 26.59 -12.16
N LEU A 58 4.39 26.39 -13.02
CA LEU A 58 5.80 26.31 -12.60
C LEU A 58 6.36 27.62 -12.02
N ALA A 59 5.63 28.74 -12.08
CA ALA A 59 6.02 29.97 -11.39
C ALA A 59 5.86 29.85 -9.86
N ILE A 60 4.93 29.01 -9.39
CA ILE A 60 4.55 28.90 -7.97
C ILE A 60 4.54 27.45 -7.45
N GLU A 61 4.27 26.48 -8.32
CA GLU A 61 4.18 25.06 -7.99
C GLU A 61 5.48 24.34 -8.30
N ARG A 62 5.82 23.37 -7.44
CA ARG A 62 7.02 22.54 -7.58
C ARG A 62 6.60 21.06 -7.57
N PRO A 63 6.36 20.46 -8.75
CA PRO A 63 5.99 19.04 -8.84
C PRO A 63 7.09 18.14 -8.28
N TRP A 64 6.73 17.13 -7.50
CA TRP A 64 7.68 16.16 -6.92
C TRP A 64 7.61 14.80 -7.62
N PHE A 65 6.38 14.33 -7.87
CA PHE A 65 6.09 13.06 -8.53
C PHE A 65 4.96 13.25 -9.54
N GLN A 66 4.91 12.35 -10.53
CA GLN A 66 3.82 12.24 -11.48
C GLN A 66 3.11 10.89 -11.31
N LEU A 67 1.78 10.90 -11.26
CA LEU A 67 0.98 9.69 -11.35
C LEU A 67 0.85 9.32 -12.83
N VAL A 68 1.52 8.25 -13.26
CA VAL A 68 1.51 7.81 -14.67
C VAL A 68 0.40 6.81 -14.93
N SER A 69 0.22 5.86 -14.01
CA SER A 69 -0.86 4.87 -14.07
C SER A 69 -1.21 4.40 -12.67
N ALA A 70 -2.43 3.89 -12.50
CA ALA A 70 -2.89 3.25 -11.29
C ALA A 70 -3.63 1.96 -11.66
N SER A 71 -3.33 0.87 -10.94
CA SER A 71 -3.95 -0.43 -11.16
C SER A 71 -4.30 -1.09 -9.83
N GLN A 72 -5.36 -1.89 -9.83
CA GLN A 72 -5.77 -2.69 -8.68
C GLN A 72 -6.12 -4.11 -9.14
N THR A 73 -5.84 -5.10 -8.30
CA THR A 73 -6.22 -6.49 -8.55
C THR A 73 -6.60 -7.18 -7.24
N ILE A 74 -7.41 -8.23 -7.32
CA ILE A 74 -7.71 -9.14 -6.22
C ILE A 74 -6.88 -10.40 -6.46
N LEU A 75 -6.10 -10.82 -5.46
CA LEU A 75 -5.23 -11.97 -5.60
C LEU A 75 -6.06 -13.26 -5.62
N PRO A 76 -5.68 -14.25 -6.45
CA PRO A 76 -6.30 -15.57 -6.38
C PRO A 76 -6.01 -16.21 -5.02
N ASP A 77 -6.97 -16.99 -4.52
CA ASP A 77 -6.86 -17.76 -3.28
C ASP A 77 -6.53 -16.91 -2.03
N SER A 78 -6.93 -15.63 -2.01
CA SER A 78 -6.64 -14.71 -0.90
C SER A 78 -7.83 -14.42 0.01
N GLU A 79 -8.90 -15.21 -0.08
CA GLU A 79 -10.10 -15.04 0.75
C GLU A 79 -9.76 -15.18 2.24
N GLY A 80 -10.20 -14.23 3.05
CA GLY A 80 -9.92 -14.19 4.49
C GLY A 80 -8.44 -13.97 4.86
N ALA A 81 -7.55 -13.72 3.90
CA ALA A 81 -6.12 -13.52 4.17
C ALA A 81 -5.86 -12.31 5.07
N ILE A 82 -6.62 -11.25 4.84
CA ILE A 82 -6.67 -10.06 5.69
C ILE A 82 -8.14 -9.70 5.84
N ASP A 83 -8.66 -9.76 7.06
CA ASP A 83 -10.07 -9.49 7.34
C ASP A 83 -10.25 -8.54 8.53
N GLY A 84 -11.30 -7.73 8.46
CA GLY A 84 -11.69 -6.76 9.46
C GLY A 84 -13.19 -6.81 9.71
N HIS A 85 -13.61 -7.05 10.95
CA HIS A 85 -15.02 -7.03 11.33
C HIS A 85 -15.32 -5.95 12.35
N LEU A 86 -16.20 -5.02 11.99
CA LEU A 86 -16.73 -4.06 12.95
C LEU A 86 -17.81 -4.72 13.80
N ARG A 87 -17.59 -4.72 15.12
CA ARG A 87 -18.48 -5.31 16.13
C ARG A 87 -18.70 -4.31 17.27
N GLU A 88 -19.55 -4.68 18.22
CA GLU A 88 -19.77 -3.90 19.46
C GLU A 88 -18.47 -3.71 20.26
N VAL A 89 -17.49 -4.60 20.07
CA VAL A 89 -16.16 -4.56 20.69
C VAL A 89 -15.11 -3.79 19.85
N GLY A 90 -15.55 -2.99 18.87
CA GLY A 90 -14.68 -2.27 17.94
C GLY A 90 -14.33 -3.08 16.69
N LEU A 91 -13.26 -2.69 16.00
CA LEU A 91 -12.83 -3.31 14.74
C LEU A 91 -11.88 -4.49 15.00
N THR A 92 -12.40 -5.72 14.95
CA THR A 92 -11.57 -6.94 15.07
C THR A 92 -10.83 -7.20 13.76
N PHE A 93 -9.59 -7.67 13.84
CA PHE A 93 -8.72 -7.85 12.68
C PHE A 93 -8.08 -9.24 12.71
N HIS A 94 -8.06 -9.90 11.57
CA HIS A 94 -7.51 -11.23 11.39
C HIS A 94 -6.52 -11.22 10.23
N LEU A 95 -5.34 -11.81 10.45
CA LEU A 95 -4.36 -12.03 9.39
C LEU A 95 -4.03 -13.50 9.31
N LEU A 96 -4.10 -14.06 8.11
CA LEU A 96 -3.48 -15.33 7.84
C LEU A 96 -1.95 -15.17 7.87
N LYS A 97 -1.27 -16.21 8.38
CA LYS A 97 0.20 -16.22 8.47
C LYS A 97 0.88 -16.11 7.10
N ASP A 98 0.22 -16.56 6.04
CA ASP A 98 0.79 -16.66 4.68
C ASP A 98 0.46 -15.45 3.78
N VAL A 99 0.05 -14.31 4.36
CA VAL A 99 -0.07 -13.06 3.60
C VAL A 99 1.22 -12.67 2.85
N PRO A 100 2.43 -12.79 3.43
CA PRO A 100 3.67 -12.53 2.71
C PRO A 100 3.83 -13.40 1.46
N GLY A 101 3.54 -14.70 1.56
CA GLY A 101 3.65 -15.65 0.45
C GLY A 101 2.66 -15.35 -0.66
N LEU A 102 1.43 -14.99 -0.31
CA LEU A 102 0.40 -14.55 -1.27
C LEU A 102 0.84 -13.30 -2.05
N ILE A 103 1.41 -12.30 -1.37
CA ILE A 103 1.88 -11.07 -2.03
C ILE A 103 3.07 -11.38 -2.94
N SER A 104 4.09 -12.08 -2.42
CA SER A 104 5.30 -12.43 -3.16
C SER A 104 5.00 -13.27 -4.41
N LYS A 105 4.08 -14.23 -4.33
CA LYS A 105 3.66 -15.04 -5.48
C LYS A 105 3.06 -14.21 -6.63
N ASN A 106 2.44 -13.06 -6.33
CA ASN A 106 1.65 -12.30 -7.30
C ASN A 106 2.26 -10.95 -7.72
N ILE A 107 3.22 -10.41 -6.97
CA ILE A 107 3.76 -9.05 -7.20
C ILE A 107 4.33 -8.87 -8.61
N GLU A 108 5.06 -9.86 -9.12
CA GLU A 108 5.71 -9.84 -10.43
C GLU A 108 4.69 -9.70 -11.58
N LYS A 109 3.51 -10.30 -11.44
CA LYS A 109 2.43 -10.15 -12.42
C LYS A 109 1.94 -8.70 -12.48
N SER A 110 1.76 -8.06 -11.32
CA SER A 110 1.34 -6.66 -11.25
C SER A 110 2.39 -5.72 -11.85
N LEU A 111 3.67 -5.96 -11.57
CA LEU A 111 4.77 -5.19 -12.16
C LEU A 111 4.80 -5.33 -13.67
N ASN A 112 4.73 -6.57 -14.18
CA ASN A 112 4.68 -6.81 -15.62
C ASN A 112 3.50 -6.09 -16.28
N GLN A 113 2.31 -6.11 -15.66
CA GLN A 113 1.13 -5.40 -16.20
C GLN A 113 1.34 -3.88 -16.25
N ALA A 114 1.97 -3.28 -15.23
CA ALA A 114 2.20 -1.85 -15.17
C ALA A 114 3.35 -1.36 -16.07
N PHE A 115 4.45 -2.13 -16.13
CA PHE A 115 5.70 -1.67 -16.72
C PHE A 115 5.98 -2.20 -18.14
N THR A 116 5.37 -3.32 -18.56
CA THR A 116 5.50 -3.82 -19.95
C THR A 116 5.08 -2.77 -20.99
N PRO A 117 3.98 -2.00 -20.82
CA PRO A 117 3.58 -0.97 -21.79
C PRO A 117 4.61 0.15 -21.99
N ILE A 118 5.51 0.36 -21.00
CA ILE A 118 6.57 1.37 -21.06
C ILE A 118 7.97 0.76 -21.22
N GLY A 119 8.05 -0.55 -21.48
CA GLY A 119 9.29 -1.25 -21.82
C GLY A 119 10.28 -1.46 -20.66
N ILE A 120 9.83 -1.35 -19.40
CA ILE A 120 10.68 -1.59 -18.22
C ILE A 120 10.47 -3.03 -17.74
N ASN A 121 11.58 -3.75 -17.54
CA ASN A 121 11.60 -5.12 -17.04
C ASN A 121 12.69 -5.37 -15.97
N ASP A 122 13.55 -4.39 -15.71
CA ASP A 122 14.53 -4.41 -14.63
C ASP A 122 13.95 -3.68 -13.41
N TRP A 123 13.53 -4.45 -12.41
CA TRP A 123 12.94 -3.94 -11.17
C TRP A 123 13.92 -3.16 -10.29
N ASN A 124 15.23 -3.29 -10.52
CA ASN A 124 16.27 -2.50 -9.84
C ASN A 124 16.52 -1.14 -10.50
N SER A 125 15.94 -0.90 -11.68
CA SER A 125 16.05 0.39 -12.38
C SER A 125 15.03 1.44 -11.93
N ILE A 126 14.06 1.05 -11.10
CA ILE A 126 12.98 1.91 -10.60
C ILE A 126 13.16 2.19 -9.11
N PHE A 127 12.64 3.32 -8.64
CA PHE A 127 12.53 3.59 -7.21
C PHE A 127 11.30 2.87 -6.64
N TRP A 128 11.37 2.50 -5.36
CA TRP A 128 10.35 1.71 -4.70
C TRP A 128 9.67 2.49 -3.57
N ILE A 129 8.34 2.34 -3.48
CA ILE A 129 7.54 2.71 -2.32
C ILE A 129 6.59 1.54 -2.06
N ALA A 130 6.90 0.73 -1.04
CA ALA A 130 6.09 -0.40 -0.63
C ALA A 130 5.43 -0.12 0.72
N HIS A 131 4.18 -0.58 0.92
CA HIS A 131 3.48 -0.39 2.19
C HIS A 131 4.08 -1.28 3.29
N PRO A 132 4.71 -0.73 4.35
CA PRO A 132 5.56 -1.51 5.26
C PRO A 132 4.75 -2.13 6.41
N ARG A 133 3.71 -2.92 6.11
CA ARG A 133 2.85 -3.52 7.15
C ARG A 133 3.55 -4.60 7.98
N GLY A 134 4.62 -5.20 7.49
CA GLY A 134 5.39 -6.18 8.24
C GLY A 134 6.70 -6.53 7.52
N PRO A 135 7.81 -6.72 8.27
CA PRO A 135 9.14 -6.91 7.69
C PRO A 135 9.17 -8.11 6.73
N THR A 136 8.47 -9.19 7.07
CA THR A 136 8.44 -10.42 6.26
C THR A 136 7.84 -10.23 4.87
N ILE A 137 6.92 -9.27 4.69
CA ILE A 137 6.36 -8.99 3.35
C ILE A 137 7.44 -8.36 2.48
N LEU A 138 8.18 -7.38 3.01
CA LEU A 138 9.25 -6.71 2.30
C LEU A 138 10.37 -7.70 1.97
N ASP A 139 10.83 -8.48 2.95
CA ASP A 139 11.87 -9.50 2.77
C ASP A 139 11.52 -10.49 1.64
N GLN A 140 10.28 -10.97 1.60
CA GLN A 140 9.85 -11.92 0.56
C GLN A 140 9.64 -11.27 -0.81
N VAL A 141 9.31 -9.98 -0.87
CA VAL A 141 9.24 -9.24 -2.14
C VAL A 141 10.63 -8.97 -2.67
N GLU A 142 11.59 -8.53 -1.84
CA GLU A 142 12.99 -8.34 -2.24
C GLU A 142 13.58 -9.64 -2.77
N ALA A 143 13.42 -10.74 -2.03
CA ALA A 143 13.95 -12.04 -2.42
C ALA A 143 13.33 -12.56 -3.73
N LYS A 144 12.02 -12.37 -3.92
CA LYS A 144 11.29 -12.85 -5.10
C LYS A 144 11.63 -12.09 -6.37
N LEU A 145 11.89 -10.79 -6.26
CA LEU A 145 12.21 -9.92 -7.38
C LEU A 145 13.71 -9.70 -7.56
N GLU A 146 14.53 -10.32 -6.69
CA GLU A 146 15.99 -10.18 -6.67
C GLU A 146 16.42 -8.70 -6.60
N LEU A 147 15.78 -7.95 -5.68
CA LEU A 147 16.08 -6.53 -5.48
C LEU A 147 17.43 -6.34 -4.77
N GLN A 148 18.11 -5.24 -5.09
CA GLN A 148 19.38 -4.88 -4.47
C GLN A 148 19.19 -4.52 -2.98
N PRO A 149 20.18 -4.79 -2.12
CA PRO A 149 20.12 -4.38 -0.71
C PRO A 149 19.89 -2.87 -0.56
N GLY A 150 18.96 -2.48 0.31
CA GLY A 150 18.59 -1.08 0.54
C GLY A 150 17.59 -0.52 -0.48
N THR A 151 16.87 -1.39 -1.20
CA THR A 151 15.74 -0.99 -2.04
C THR A 151 14.54 -0.57 -1.21
N PHE A 152 14.27 -1.28 -0.10
CA PHE A 152 13.30 -0.88 0.93
C PHE A 152 13.94 -0.19 2.14
#